data_AF-A0A956NDJ9-F1
#
_entry.id   AF-A0A956NDJ9-F1
#
_cell.length_a   1.000
_cell.length_b   1.000
_cell.length_c   1.000
_cell.angle_alpha   90.00
_cell.angle_beta   90.00
_cell.angle_gamma   90.00
#
_symmetry.space_group_name_H-M   'P 1'
#
loop_
_entity.id
_entity.type
_entity.pdbx_description
1 polymer ?
#
loop_
_entity_poly.entity_id
_entity_poly.type
_entity_poly.pdbx_seq_one_letter_code
_entity_poly.pdbx_strand_id
1 'polypeptide(L)'
;RCATHEIPVPVTEEEGYGDYAPAILDLLQDREFVRQVKGKWFNTENDYPAATFSLRNSGENEYTIVDTTESNKVIGTIDEPSAFTQVHPQAVYMHDAETYLVDDLDLSERVAYLHKADIDYYTQAISDIYLAASEPDLGRVWRDTSVSFGECSIHEKVTMFKKIKFGSRDSLGWGNIELPDIRLHTTALWFVPSAETLRKVLDQGRVPVDGLVGIANVLCEVIALHVMCDAHDLGTVVEMKNTGGPTVFVYDKYPGGLGYGRRAFHQLEPVLEAALRLIEGCPCLEGCPSCVGSPLPPSYGTDPDVFTKGRIPDKEAALVLLHAMFGHDDYVPRIPLEGIRAKRAELIAARRKDTKDDEVWDLEDGESSEGEGGDGKGGGSAKGGKVGHRGPSPRARGKAGASGGAGTAARTAARPAREPEDAPNRPPVRPLPEDLRAKLLGQIARLVESQPGPRRRRSFPTERVGG
;
A
#
# COMPACT_ATOMS: atom_id res chain seq x y z
N ARG A 1 -10.91 23.16 6.07
CA ARG A 1 -11.41 23.07 4.69
C ARG A 1 -12.92 22.80 4.67
N CYS A 2 -13.40 21.56 4.87
CA CYS A 2 -14.86 21.30 4.87
C CYS A 2 -15.63 22.10 5.92
N ALA A 3 -15.22 22.05 7.20
CA ALA A 3 -15.86 22.82 8.27
C ALA A 3 -15.90 24.34 7.98
N THR A 4 -14.78 24.92 7.53
CA THR A 4 -14.67 26.35 7.18
C THR A 4 -15.46 26.73 5.93
N HIS A 5 -15.77 25.78 5.05
CA HIS A 5 -16.63 25.97 3.87
C HIS A 5 -18.11 25.98 4.28
N GLU A 6 -18.50 25.13 5.22
CA GLU A 6 -19.87 25.12 5.76
C GLU A 6 -20.17 26.39 6.56
N ILE A 7 -19.33 26.70 7.57
CA ILE A 7 -19.51 27.86 8.45
C ILE A 7 -18.13 28.44 8.82
N PRO A 8 -17.96 29.77 8.78
CA PRO A 8 -16.70 30.40 9.23
C PRO A 8 -16.40 30.07 10.70
N VAL A 9 -15.23 29.49 10.96
CA VAL A 9 -14.84 29.02 12.29
C VAL A 9 -14.27 30.17 13.13
N PRO A 10 -14.84 30.51 14.30
CA PRO A 10 -14.26 31.51 15.19
C PRO A 10 -12.88 31.09 15.72
N VAL A 11 -11.95 32.03 15.82
CA VAL A 11 -10.60 31.78 16.39
C VAL A 11 -10.69 31.35 17.86
N THR A 12 -11.76 31.69 18.55
CA THR A 12 -12.02 31.24 19.93
C THR A 12 -12.46 29.79 20.05
N GLU A 13 -12.86 29.16 18.94
CA GLU A 13 -13.42 27.80 18.89
C GLU A 13 -12.53 26.82 18.11
N GLU A 14 -11.40 27.28 17.56
CA GLU A 14 -10.53 26.47 16.71
C GLU A 14 -9.96 25.25 17.43
N GLU A 15 -9.64 25.35 18.73
CA GLU A 15 -9.17 24.22 19.55
C GLU A 15 -10.24 23.12 19.71
N GLY A 16 -11.52 23.44 19.51
CA GLY A 16 -12.61 22.46 19.50
C GLY A 16 -12.52 21.45 18.36
N TYR A 17 -11.74 21.75 17.31
CA TYR A 17 -11.45 20.86 16.19
C TYR A 17 -10.17 20.02 16.40
N GLY A 18 -9.55 20.13 17.59
CA GLY A 18 -8.37 19.39 18.01
C GLY A 18 -7.19 20.28 18.35
N ASP A 19 -6.28 19.76 19.18
CA ASP A 19 -5.10 20.47 19.71
C ASP A 19 -4.22 21.16 18.66
N TYR A 20 -4.18 20.61 17.44
CA TYR A 20 -3.36 21.11 16.33
C TYR A 20 -4.15 21.95 15.31
N ALA A 21 -5.47 22.07 15.45
CA ALA A 21 -6.30 22.85 14.55
C ALA A 21 -5.84 24.31 14.38
N PRO A 22 -5.40 25.03 15.44
CA PRO A 22 -4.83 26.37 15.29
C PRO A 22 -3.71 26.46 14.24
N ALA A 23 -2.75 25.55 14.34
CA ALA A 23 -1.57 25.53 13.47
C ALA A 23 -1.88 24.98 12.07
N ILE A 24 -2.85 24.07 11.96
CA ILE A 24 -3.37 23.60 10.67
C ILE A 24 -4.06 24.75 9.93
N LEU A 25 -4.86 25.58 10.62
CA LEU A 25 -5.52 26.74 10.02
C LEU A 25 -4.51 27.78 9.52
N ASP A 26 -3.41 27.99 10.25
CA ASP A 26 -2.30 28.84 9.79
C ASP A 26 -1.68 28.29 8.50
N LEU A 27 -1.39 26.97 8.46
CA LEU A 27 -0.88 26.32 7.24
C LEU A 27 -1.86 26.40 6.06
N LEU A 28 -3.16 26.25 6.33
CA LEU A 28 -4.20 26.38 5.30
C LEU A 28 -4.29 27.82 4.78
N GLN A 29 -4.03 28.82 5.63
CA GLN A 29 -3.99 30.21 5.22
C GLN A 29 -2.77 30.53 4.37
N ASP A 30 -1.59 30.03 4.77
CA ASP A 30 -0.36 30.16 3.97
C ASP A 30 -0.52 29.57 2.56
N ARG A 31 -1.43 28.60 2.41
CA ARG A 31 -1.77 27.93 1.15
C ARG A 31 -3.05 28.47 0.50
N GLU A 32 -3.58 29.58 0.99
CA GLU A 32 -4.75 30.29 0.46
C GLU A 32 -6.05 29.46 0.40
N PHE A 33 -6.17 28.40 1.22
CA PHE A 33 -7.41 27.63 1.37
C PHE A 33 -8.40 28.27 2.35
N VAL A 34 -7.88 29.00 3.34
CA VAL A 34 -8.68 29.77 4.29
C VAL A 34 -8.08 31.15 4.47
N ARG A 35 -8.86 32.09 4.99
CA ARG A 35 -8.38 33.41 5.38
C ARG A 35 -9.00 33.84 6.69
N GLN A 36 -8.16 34.33 7.60
CA GLN A 36 -8.64 34.95 8.83
C GLN A 36 -9.14 36.37 8.54
N VAL A 37 -10.39 36.64 8.91
CA VAL A 37 -11.00 37.98 8.81
C VAL A 37 -11.82 38.22 10.07
N LYS A 38 -11.56 39.34 10.78
CA LYS A 38 -12.30 39.76 11.98
C LYS A 38 -12.48 38.63 13.03
N GLY A 39 -11.41 37.88 13.31
CA GLY A 39 -11.41 36.82 14.31
C GLY A 39 -12.15 35.53 13.90
N LYS A 40 -12.44 35.34 12.60
CA LYS A 40 -13.00 34.10 12.06
C LYS A 40 -12.22 33.62 10.84
N TRP A 41 -12.15 32.31 10.67
CA TRP A 41 -11.56 31.64 9.52
C TRP A 41 -12.62 31.41 8.45
N PHE A 42 -12.47 32.06 7.30
CA PHE A 42 -13.34 31.90 6.15
C PHE A 42 -12.68 30.98 5.11
N ASN A 43 -13.45 30.09 4.50
CA ASN A 43 -13.01 29.38 3.30
C ASN A 43 -12.80 30.37 2.14
N THR A 44 -11.71 30.22 1.40
CA THR A 44 -11.41 31.00 0.19
C THR A 44 -11.52 30.18 -1.08
N GLU A 45 -11.72 28.88 -0.97
CA GLU A 45 -11.93 27.99 -2.10
C GLU A 45 -13.29 28.23 -2.76
N ASN A 46 -13.32 28.27 -4.10
CA ASN A 46 -14.58 28.32 -4.86
C ASN A 46 -15.19 26.93 -5.08
N ASP A 47 -14.40 25.87 -4.90
CA ASP A 47 -14.83 24.49 -5.10
C ASP A 47 -15.46 23.90 -3.83
N TYR A 48 -16.18 22.80 -3.99
CA TYR A 48 -16.83 22.08 -2.89
C TYR A 48 -15.87 21.05 -2.28
N PRO A 49 -15.19 21.34 -1.14
CA PRO A 49 -14.12 20.51 -0.63
C PRO A 49 -14.59 19.10 -0.27
N ALA A 50 -15.83 18.94 0.20
CA ALA A 50 -16.36 17.63 0.57
C ALA A 50 -16.45 16.63 -0.61
N ALA A 51 -16.50 17.10 -1.87
CA ALA A 51 -16.43 16.21 -3.04
C ALA A 51 -15.00 15.72 -3.35
N THR A 52 -13.98 16.32 -2.73
CA THR A 52 -12.56 15.95 -2.97
C THR A 52 -12.01 14.95 -1.95
N PHE A 53 -12.78 14.60 -0.92
CA PHE A 53 -12.39 13.66 0.12
C PHE A 53 -13.39 12.51 0.19
N SER A 54 -12.89 11.28 0.13
CA SER A 54 -13.68 10.11 0.50
C SER A 54 -13.53 9.85 2.00
N LEU A 55 -14.64 9.50 2.66
CA LEU A 55 -14.63 9.06 4.07
C LEU A 55 -14.20 7.59 4.21
N ARG A 56 -14.26 6.82 3.12
CA ARG A 56 -13.89 5.40 3.09
C ARG A 56 -12.83 5.18 2.02
N ASN A 57 -11.89 4.29 2.30
CA ASN A 57 -10.94 3.81 1.30
C ASN A 57 -11.61 2.83 0.32
N SER A 58 -12.72 3.23 -0.29
CA SER A 58 -13.33 2.53 -1.42
C SER A 58 -12.52 2.88 -2.66
N GLY A 59 -12.17 1.87 -3.47
CA GLY A 59 -11.49 2.10 -4.74
C GLY A 59 -12.22 3.14 -5.58
N GLU A 60 -11.49 4.00 -6.28
CA GLU A 60 -12.08 5.03 -7.15
C GLU A 60 -12.85 4.41 -8.33
N ASN A 61 -12.52 3.18 -8.67
CA ASN A 61 -13.04 2.45 -9.81
C ASN A 61 -14.00 1.35 -9.34
N GLU A 62 -15.25 1.44 -9.82
CA GLU A 62 -16.26 0.40 -9.69
C GLU A 62 -16.55 -0.21 -11.06
N TYR A 63 -16.80 -1.51 -11.07
CA TYR A 63 -17.18 -2.31 -12.22
C TYR A 63 -18.64 -2.69 -12.12
N THR A 64 -19.36 -2.57 -13.23
CA THR A 64 -20.76 -3.02 -13.34
C THR A 64 -20.80 -4.47 -13.81
N ILE A 65 -21.58 -5.31 -13.13
CA ILE A 65 -21.74 -6.72 -13.47
C ILE A 65 -23.02 -6.89 -14.29
N VAL A 66 -22.89 -7.38 -15.52
CA VAL A 66 -23.97 -7.53 -16.50
C VAL A 66 -24.17 -9.00 -16.86
N ASP A 67 -25.36 -9.51 -16.55
CA ASP A 67 -25.85 -10.79 -17.05
C ASP A 67 -26.29 -10.64 -18.51
N THR A 68 -25.76 -11.51 -19.38
CA THR A 68 -25.98 -11.53 -20.83
C THR A 68 -26.73 -12.79 -21.30
N THR A 69 -27.23 -13.62 -20.37
CA THR A 69 -27.86 -14.93 -20.68
C THR A 69 -29.05 -14.82 -21.64
N GLU A 70 -29.98 -13.92 -21.35
CA GLU A 70 -31.17 -13.67 -22.20
C GLU A 70 -31.18 -12.25 -22.77
N SER A 71 -30.80 -11.28 -21.93
CA SER A 71 -30.70 -9.86 -22.27
C SER A 71 -29.73 -9.18 -21.30
N ASN A 72 -29.12 -8.07 -21.70
CA ASN A 72 -28.19 -7.33 -20.86
C ASN A 72 -28.92 -6.75 -19.63
N LYS A 73 -28.73 -7.41 -18.48
CA LYS A 73 -29.31 -7.02 -17.19
C LYS A 73 -28.19 -6.77 -16.20
N VAL A 74 -28.17 -5.59 -15.59
CA VAL A 74 -27.26 -5.30 -14.48
C VAL A 74 -27.70 -6.08 -13.25
N ILE A 75 -26.79 -6.86 -12.66
CA ILE A 75 -27.04 -7.66 -11.45
C ILE A 75 -26.29 -7.11 -10.22
N GLY A 76 -25.29 -6.26 -10.41
CA GLY A 76 -24.58 -5.64 -9.30
C GLY A 76 -23.43 -4.75 -9.73
N THR A 77 -22.70 -4.24 -8.74
CA THR A 77 -21.43 -3.52 -8.90
C THR A 77 -20.39 -4.07 -7.92
N ILE A 78 -19.11 -3.90 -8.26
CA ILE A 78 -17.98 -4.40 -7.47
C ILE A 78 -16.78 -3.45 -7.61
N ASP A 79 -15.98 -3.27 -6.55
CA ASP A 79 -14.76 -2.46 -6.62
C ASP A 79 -13.68 -3.12 -7.49
N GLU A 80 -12.76 -2.34 -8.04
CA GLU A 80 -11.70 -2.82 -8.94
C GLU A 80 -10.81 -3.94 -8.37
N PRO A 81 -10.28 -3.86 -7.13
CA PRO A 81 -9.54 -4.98 -6.54
C PRO A 81 -10.35 -6.28 -6.45
N SER A 82 -11.60 -6.17 -6.03
CA SER A 82 -12.50 -7.33 -5.98
C SER A 82 -12.89 -7.79 -7.40
N ALA A 83 -12.95 -6.90 -8.38
CA ALA A 83 -13.25 -7.24 -9.76
C ALA A 83 -12.18 -8.16 -10.36
N PHE A 84 -10.91 -7.86 -10.10
CA PHE A 84 -9.78 -8.63 -10.64
C PHE A 84 -9.67 -10.03 -10.01
N THR A 85 -10.26 -10.23 -8.83
CA THR A 85 -10.22 -11.51 -8.12
C THR A 85 -11.50 -12.34 -8.27
N GLN A 86 -12.67 -11.70 -8.40
CA GLN A 86 -13.97 -12.38 -8.43
C GLN A 86 -14.65 -12.39 -9.80
N VAL A 87 -14.41 -11.39 -10.64
CA VAL A 87 -15.03 -11.28 -11.98
C VAL A 87 -14.00 -11.08 -13.09
N HIS A 88 -12.82 -11.68 -12.94
CA HIS A 88 -11.86 -11.81 -14.03
C HIS A 88 -12.40 -12.74 -15.14
N PRO A 89 -11.88 -12.68 -16.37
CA PRO A 89 -12.29 -13.61 -17.42
C PRO A 89 -12.17 -15.07 -16.98
N GLN A 90 -13.18 -15.88 -17.27
CA GLN A 90 -13.34 -17.28 -16.85
C GLN A 90 -13.56 -17.50 -15.34
N ALA A 91 -13.76 -16.44 -14.55
CA ALA A 91 -14.18 -16.58 -13.16
C ALA A 91 -15.60 -17.17 -13.06
N VAL A 92 -15.86 -17.91 -11.99
CA VAL A 92 -17.21 -18.30 -11.60
C VAL A 92 -17.67 -17.33 -10.51
N TYR A 93 -18.59 -16.45 -10.88
CA TYR A 93 -19.22 -15.50 -9.98
C TYR A 93 -20.50 -16.08 -9.40
N MET A 94 -20.69 -15.97 -8.09
CA MET A 94 -21.87 -16.49 -7.40
C MET A 94 -22.73 -15.32 -6.90
N HIS A 95 -24.00 -15.29 -7.28
CA HIS A 95 -24.93 -14.24 -6.89
C HIS A 95 -26.32 -14.83 -6.64
N ASP A 96 -26.89 -14.59 -5.46
CA ASP A 96 -28.19 -15.12 -5.04
C ASP A 96 -28.33 -16.65 -5.22
N ALA A 97 -27.27 -17.40 -4.87
CA ALA A 97 -27.15 -18.86 -5.02
C ALA A 97 -27.18 -19.37 -6.47
N GLU A 98 -27.05 -18.48 -7.44
CA GLU A 98 -26.89 -18.79 -8.86
C GLU A 98 -25.42 -18.63 -9.27
N THR A 99 -24.97 -19.49 -10.19
CA THR A 99 -23.61 -19.48 -10.73
C THR A 99 -23.58 -18.83 -12.10
N TYR A 100 -22.61 -17.94 -12.28
CA TYR A 100 -22.36 -17.21 -13.51
C TYR A 100 -20.92 -17.42 -13.96
N LEU A 101 -20.71 -17.70 -15.24
CA LEU A 101 -19.38 -17.72 -15.83
C LEU A 101 -19.09 -16.37 -16.45
N VAL A 102 -17.94 -15.79 -16.09
CA VAL A 102 -17.50 -14.52 -16.65
C VAL A 102 -16.89 -14.73 -18.01
N ASP A 103 -17.48 -14.10 -19.01
CA ASP A 103 -17.02 -14.16 -20.40
C ASP A 103 -15.89 -13.16 -20.65
N ASP A 104 -16.07 -11.92 -20.19
CA ASP A 104 -15.14 -10.82 -20.43
C ASP A 104 -15.19 -9.77 -19.31
N LEU A 105 -14.04 -9.12 -19.08
CA LEU A 105 -13.90 -8.00 -18.15
C LEU A 105 -13.34 -6.80 -18.91
N ASP A 106 -14.21 -5.88 -19.29
CA ASP A 106 -13.83 -4.66 -19.99
C ASP A 106 -13.31 -3.63 -18.98
N LEU A 107 -12.00 -3.42 -18.99
CA LEU A 107 -11.32 -2.46 -18.12
C LEU A 107 -11.55 -1.00 -18.52
N SER A 108 -11.92 -0.75 -19.78
CA SER A 108 -12.12 0.61 -20.31
C SER A 108 -13.51 1.14 -19.97
N GLU A 109 -14.54 0.34 -20.20
CA GLU A 109 -15.93 0.66 -19.87
C GLU A 109 -16.29 0.28 -18.43
N ARG A 110 -15.42 -0.49 -17.75
CA ARG A 110 -15.62 -1.01 -16.39
C ARG A 110 -16.86 -1.87 -16.26
N VAL A 111 -16.97 -2.84 -17.16
CA VAL A 111 -18.11 -3.77 -17.22
C VAL A 111 -17.60 -5.20 -17.25
N ALA A 112 -18.12 -6.04 -16.34
CA ALA A 112 -17.94 -7.49 -16.37
C ALA A 112 -19.16 -8.13 -17.03
N TYR A 113 -18.96 -8.81 -18.15
CA TYR A 113 -19.98 -9.57 -18.85
C TYR A 113 -19.95 -11.02 -18.43
N LEU A 114 -21.09 -11.54 -18.02
CA LEU A 114 -21.23 -12.92 -17.59
C LEU A 114 -22.53 -13.52 -18.08
N HIS A 115 -22.62 -14.84 -18.07
CA HIS A 115 -23.85 -15.59 -18.33
C HIS A 115 -24.06 -16.66 -17.26
N LYS A 116 -25.31 -17.01 -17.04
CA LYS A 116 -25.71 -18.04 -16.12
C LYS A 116 -25.26 -19.40 -16.65
N ALA A 117 -24.56 -20.16 -15.81
CA ALA A 117 -24.04 -21.46 -16.17
C ALA A 117 -24.19 -22.42 -14.99
N ASP A 118 -24.72 -23.62 -15.24
CA ASP A 118 -24.78 -24.69 -14.25
C ASP A 118 -23.41 -25.36 -14.15
N ILE A 119 -22.65 -25.00 -13.11
CA ILE A 119 -21.25 -25.35 -12.94
C ILE A 119 -21.05 -25.98 -11.55
N ASP A 120 -20.29 -27.09 -11.49
CA ASP A 120 -20.01 -27.84 -10.26
C ASP A 120 -18.67 -27.48 -9.59
N TYR A 121 -18.09 -26.31 -9.94
CA TYR A 121 -16.84 -25.78 -9.42
C TYR A 121 -16.91 -24.25 -9.24
N TYR A 122 -15.98 -23.71 -8.46
CA TYR A 122 -15.75 -22.27 -8.30
C TYR A 122 -14.29 -21.95 -8.62
N THR A 123 -14.01 -20.65 -8.81
CA THR A 123 -12.67 -20.16 -9.12
C THR A 123 -12.07 -19.43 -7.93
N GLN A 124 -10.76 -19.62 -7.74
CA GLN A 124 -9.98 -18.94 -6.72
C GLN A 124 -8.80 -18.24 -7.40
N ALA A 125 -8.80 -16.91 -7.41
CA ALA A 125 -7.70 -16.11 -7.93
C ALA A 125 -6.45 -16.23 -7.03
N ILE A 126 -5.28 -16.16 -7.64
CA ILE A 126 -3.98 -16.11 -6.99
C ILE A 126 -3.36 -14.77 -7.34
N SER A 127 -3.07 -13.98 -6.31
CA SER A 127 -2.38 -12.71 -6.44
C SER A 127 -0.96 -12.78 -5.88
N ASP A 128 -0.06 -12.09 -6.55
CA ASP A 128 1.30 -11.84 -6.11
C ASP A 128 1.41 -10.38 -5.64
N ILE A 129 2.06 -10.17 -4.49
CA ILE A 129 2.32 -8.83 -3.96
C ILE A 129 3.81 -8.53 -4.08
N TYR A 130 4.11 -7.39 -4.69
CA TYR A 130 5.46 -6.87 -4.81
C TYR A 130 5.54 -5.50 -4.13
N LEU A 131 6.59 -5.29 -3.34
CA LEU A 131 6.88 -4.03 -2.68
C LEU A 131 8.09 -3.39 -3.36
N ALA A 132 7.99 -2.10 -3.66
CA ALA A 132 9.11 -1.26 -4.10
C ALA A 132 9.27 -0.10 -3.11
N ALA A 133 10.32 -0.14 -2.29
CA ALA A 133 10.66 0.93 -1.35
C ALA A 133 11.55 1.97 -2.03
N SER A 134 11.33 3.24 -1.71
CA SER A 134 12.23 4.33 -2.09
C SER A 134 13.37 4.48 -1.09
N GLU A 135 14.27 5.44 -1.34
CA GLU A 135 15.24 5.85 -0.32
C GLU A 135 14.52 6.26 0.98
N PRO A 136 15.05 5.89 2.16
CA PRO A 136 14.41 6.21 3.42
C PRO A 136 14.43 7.71 3.71
N ASP A 137 13.28 8.26 4.08
CA ASP A 137 13.15 9.64 4.56
C ASP A 137 13.78 9.79 5.95
N LEU A 138 13.59 8.77 6.80
CA LEU A 138 14.12 8.68 8.15
C LEU A 138 14.80 7.33 8.32
N GLY A 139 15.97 7.33 8.98
CA GLY A 139 16.70 6.11 9.29
C GLY A 139 17.39 6.23 10.64
N ARG A 140 17.41 5.14 11.40
CA ARG A 140 18.21 5.01 12.62
C ARG A 140 18.63 3.57 12.83
N VAL A 141 19.72 3.39 13.56
CA VAL A 141 20.06 2.09 14.13
C VAL A 141 19.43 2.01 15.53
N TRP A 142 18.61 1.00 15.75
CA TRP A 142 18.06 0.65 17.05
C TRP A 142 18.76 -0.61 17.56
N ARG A 143 19.66 -0.43 18.53
CA ARG A 143 20.61 -1.47 18.99
C ARG A 143 21.48 -1.97 17.82
N ASP A 144 21.19 -3.15 17.30
CA ASP A 144 21.87 -3.77 16.14
C ASP A 144 20.97 -3.82 14.88
N THR A 145 19.72 -3.37 14.98
CA THR A 145 18.73 -3.44 13.91
C THR A 145 18.64 -2.10 13.18
N SER A 146 18.72 -2.13 11.85
CA SER A 146 18.47 -0.94 11.03
C SER A 146 16.97 -0.70 10.94
N VAL A 147 16.52 0.53 11.18
CA VAL A 147 15.11 0.91 11.17
C VAL A 147 14.96 2.13 10.28
N SER A 148 14.02 2.05 9.34
CA SER A 148 13.81 3.06 8.34
C SER A 148 12.32 3.35 8.15
N PHE A 149 12.03 4.56 7.68
CA PHE A 149 10.70 4.99 7.29
C PHE A 149 10.80 5.82 6.02
N GLY A 150 9.85 5.64 5.11
CA GLY A 150 9.82 6.37 3.84
C GLY A 150 8.70 5.92 2.92
N GLU A 151 8.75 6.38 1.68
CA GLU A 151 7.75 6.05 0.66
C GLU A 151 7.95 4.66 0.07
N CYS A 152 6.85 3.98 -0.23
CA CYS A 152 6.84 2.70 -0.93
C CYS A 152 5.65 2.57 -1.89
N SER A 153 5.77 1.67 -2.86
CA SER A 153 4.68 1.28 -3.75
C SER A 153 4.40 -0.20 -3.57
N ILE A 154 3.15 -0.55 -3.26
CA ILE A 154 2.67 -1.92 -3.21
C ILE A 154 1.98 -2.22 -4.54
N HIS A 155 2.39 -3.28 -5.19
CA HIS A 155 1.85 -3.76 -6.45
C HIS A 155 1.21 -5.11 -6.20
N GLU A 156 -0.09 -5.21 -6.36
CA GLU A 156 -0.81 -6.47 -6.33
C GLU A 156 -1.19 -6.86 -7.75
N LYS A 157 -0.82 -8.09 -8.15
CA LYS A 157 -1.11 -8.60 -9.48
C LYS A 157 -1.75 -9.97 -9.39
N VAL A 158 -2.95 -10.10 -9.95
CA VAL A 158 -3.61 -11.39 -10.15
C VAL A 158 -2.98 -12.08 -11.36
N THR A 159 -2.33 -13.22 -11.16
CA THR A 159 -1.52 -13.90 -12.19
C THR A 159 -2.20 -15.16 -12.72
N MET A 160 -2.94 -15.86 -11.86
CA MET A 160 -3.62 -17.10 -12.22
C MET A 160 -4.84 -17.34 -11.34
N PHE A 161 -5.64 -18.35 -11.68
CA PHE A 161 -6.71 -18.84 -10.84
C PHE A 161 -6.77 -20.36 -10.87
N LYS A 162 -7.31 -20.95 -9.81
CA LYS A 162 -7.60 -22.39 -9.71
C LYS A 162 -9.08 -22.64 -9.89
N LYS A 163 -9.43 -23.77 -10.51
CA LYS A 163 -10.80 -24.30 -10.57
C LYS A 163 -10.93 -25.39 -9.54
N ILE A 164 -11.85 -25.25 -8.59
CA ILE A 164 -11.99 -26.15 -7.45
C ILE A 164 -13.41 -26.68 -7.40
N LYS A 165 -13.55 -28.01 -7.36
CA LYS A 165 -14.85 -28.67 -7.34
C LYS A 165 -15.61 -28.41 -6.04
N PHE A 166 -16.91 -28.12 -6.14
CA PHE A 166 -17.76 -28.01 -4.95
C PHE A 166 -17.80 -29.33 -4.17
N GLY A 167 -17.79 -29.23 -2.84
CA GLY A 167 -17.86 -30.38 -1.93
C GLY A 167 -16.53 -31.10 -1.73
N SER A 168 -15.98 -31.73 -2.79
CA SER A 168 -14.73 -32.51 -2.66
C SER A 168 -13.48 -31.66 -2.54
N ARG A 169 -13.51 -30.40 -3.02
CA ARG A 169 -12.38 -29.47 -3.06
C ARG A 169 -11.20 -29.98 -3.90
N ASP A 170 -11.48 -30.88 -4.84
CA ASP A 170 -10.47 -31.35 -5.79
C ASP A 170 -10.11 -30.22 -6.75
N SER A 171 -8.80 -30.02 -6.97
CA SER A 171 -8.32 -29.09 -7.99
C SER A 171 -8.58 -29.67 -9.38
N LEU A 172 -9.49 -29.07 -10.14
CA LEU A 172 -9.85 -29.47 -11.50
C LEU A 172 -8.87 -28.92 -12.55
N GLY A 173 -8.12 -27.87 -12.20
CA GLY A 173 -7.15 -27.24 -13.07
C GLY A 173 -6.88 -25.80 -12.68
N TRP A 174 -6.15 -25.10 -13.54
CA TRP A 174 -5.80 -23.70 -13.37
C TRP A 174 -5.87 -22.96 -14.71
N GLY A 175 -5.90 -21.64 -14.65
CA GLY A 175 -5.82 -20.76 -15.82
C GLY A 175 -5.00 -19.52 -15.50
N ASN A 176 -4.38 -18.94 -16.54
CA ASN A 176 -3.63 -17.69 -16.42
C ASN A 176 -4.56 -16.48 -16.61
N ILE A 177 -4.19 -15.38 -15.97
CA ILE A 177 -4.90 -14.11 -16.06
C ILE A 177 -3.90 -13.02 -16.44
N GLU A 178 -4.27 -12.21 -17.43
CA GLU A 178 -3.50 -11.03 -17.82
C GLU A 178 -4.30 -9.78 -17.44
N LEU A 179 -4.17 -9.35 -16.19
CA LEU A 179 -4.74 -8.12 -15.67
C LEU A 179 -3.64 -7.11 -15.28
N PRO A 180 -3.94 -5.80 -15.31
CA PRO A 180 -3.02 -4.79 -14.83
C PRO A 180 -2.77 -4.93 -13.32
N ASP A 181 -1.66 -4.37 -12.86
CA ASP A 181 -1.32 -4.35 -11.44
C ASP A 181 -2.07 -3.24 -10.71
N ILE A 182 -2.62 -3.58 -9.55
CA ILE A 182 -3.20 -2.61 -8.63
C ILE A 182 -2.05 -1.99 -7.85
N ARG A 183 -1.92 -0.67 -7.95
CA ARG A 183 -0.81 0.07 -7.33
C ARG A 183 -1.29 0.93 -6.18
N LEU A 184 -0.68 0.73 -5.03
CA LEU A 184 -0.84 1.57 -3.86
C LEU A 184 0.47 2.28 -3.54
N HIS A 185 0.53 3.57 -3.86
CA HIS A 185 1.62 4.44 -3.40
C HIS A 185 1.32 4.87 -1.97
N THR A 186 2.19 4.55 -1.02
CA THR A 186 1.99 4.79 0.42
C THR A 186 3.32 4.99 1.14
N THR A 187 3.30 5.04 2.46
CA THR A 187 4.49 5.08 3.31
C THR A 187 4.61 3.82 4.15
N ALA A 188 5.84 3.39 4.41
CA ALA A 188 6.14 2.22 5.23
C ALA A 188 7.18 2.50 6.30
N LEU A 189 7.07 1.79 7.41
CA LEU A 189 8.12 1.49 8.36
C LEU A 189 8.75 0.16 7.95
N TRP A 190 10.07 0.05 7.97
CA TRP A 190 10.73 -1.24 7.86
C TRP A 190 11.92 -1.37 8.79
N PHE A 191 12.22 -2.60 9.17
CA PHE A 191 13.41 -2.90 9.96
C PHE A 191 14.13 -4.14 9.44
N VAL A 192 15.46 -4.05 9.46
CA VAL A 192 16.40 -5.05 8.97
C VAL A 192 17.21 -5.53 10.17
N PRO A 193 16.95 -6.72 10.72
CA PRO A 193 17.77 -7.30 11.77
C PRO A 193 19.21 -7.49 11.30
N SER A 194 20.17 -7.41 12.23
CA SER A 194 21.58 -7.65 11.90
C SER A 194 21.81 -9.09 11.41
N ALA A 195 22.86 -9.30 10.62
CA ALA A 195 23.29 -10.63 10.22
C ALA A 195 23.62 -11.52 11.43
N GLU A 196 24.12 -10.94 12.53
CA GLU A 196 24.38 -11.64 13.79
C GLU A 196 23.07 -12.12 14.44
N THR A 197 22.05 -11.26 14.51
CA THR A 197 20.73 -11.63 15.02
C THR A 197 20.09 -12.74 14.19
N LEU A 198 20.15 -12.65 12.86
CA LEU A 198 19.67 -13.71 11.97
C LEU A 198 20.46 -15.01 12.16
N ARG A 199 21.76 -14.92 12.43
CA ARG A 199 22.63 -16.08 12.68
C ARG A 199 22.24 -16.83 13.94
N LYS A 200 21.91 -16.14 15.03
CA LYS A 200 21.46 -16.78 16.29
C LYS A 200 20.28 -17.72 16.07
N VAL A 201 19.34 -17.35 15.20
CA VAL A 201 18.19 -18.21 14.85
C VAL A 201 18.61 -19.43 14.05
N LEU A 202 19.51 -19.26 13.09
CA LEU A 202 20.06 -20.36 12.28
C LEU A 202 20.84 -21.36 13.13
N ASP A 203 21.61 -20.87 14.11
CA ASP A 203 22.43 -21.72 14.99
C ASP A 203 21.54 -22.58 15.92
N GLN A 204 20.29 -22.15 16.16
CA GLN A 204 19.25 -22.96 16.80
C GLN A 204 18.54 -23.93 15.83
N GLY A 205 19.02 -24.04 14.59
CA GLY A 205 18.43 -24.87 13.55
C GLY A 205 17.08 -24.36 13.04
N ARG A 206 16.76 -23.08 13.22
CA ARG A 206 15.47 -22.48 12.84
C ARG A 206 15.58 -21.59 11.61
N VAL A 207 14.42 -21.19 11.05
CA VAL A 207 14.34 -20.36 9.84
C VAL A 207 14.00 -18.91 10.21
N PRO A 208 14.91 -17.93 9.99
CA PRO A 208 14.69 -16.54 10.38
C PRO A 208 13.49 -15.88 9.70
N VAL A 209 13.30 -16.11 8.39
CA VAL A 209 12.16 -15.56 7.65
C VAL A 209 10.83 -16.02 8.25
N ASP A 210 10.74 -17.26 8.74
CA ASP A 210 9.54 -17.77 9.40
C ASP A 210 9.27 -17.02 10.71
N GLY A 211 10.31 -16.73 11.50
CA GLY A 211 10.19 -15.89 12.70
C GLY A 211 9.77 -14.45 12.37
N LEU A 212 10.34 -13.85 11.31
CA LEU A 212 10.00 -12.50 10.87
C LEU A 212 8.56 -12.38 10.38
N VAL A 213 8.04 -13.37 9.66
CA VAL A 213 6.61 -13.42 9.28
C VAL A 213 5.73 -13.49 10.54
N GLY A 214 6.16 -14.25 11.55
CA GLY A 214 5.49 -14.31 12.84
C GLY A 214 5.44 -12.95 13.55
N ILE A 215 6.57 -12.23 13.56
CA ILE A 215 6.66 -10.88 14.12
C ILE A 215 5.79 -9.91 13.32
N ALA A 216 5.84 -9.96 11.99
CA ALA A 216 5.05 -9.10 11.10
C ALA A 216 3.53 -9.23 11.37
N ASN A 217 3.02 -10.45 11.51
CA ASN A 217 1.62 -10.69 11.84
C ASN A 217 1.22 -10.05 13.19
N VAL A 218 2.06 -10.20 14.22
CA VAL A 218 1.83 -9.57 15.54
C VAL A 218 1.88 -8.05 15.45
N LEU A 219 2.77 -7.51 14.63
CA LEU A 219 2.95 -6.06 14.49
C LEU A 219 1.70 -5.37 13.93
N CYS A 220 0.94 -5.98 13.02
CA CYS A 220 -0.33 -5.42 12.55
C CYS A 220 -1.26 -5.09 13.74
N GLU A 221 -1.44 -6.06 14.65
CA GLU A 221 -2.34 -5.94 15.79
C GLU A 221 -1.78 -4.99 16.87
N VAL A 222 -0.49 -5.11 17.17
CA VAL A 222 0.15 -4.30 18.22
C VAL A 222 0.27 -2.85 17.79
N ILE A 223 0.66 -2.58 16.54
CA ILE A 223 0.77 -1.20 16.04
C ILE A 223 -0.61 -0.55 16.05
N ALA A 224 -1.67 -1.26 15.63
CA ALA A 224 -3.04 -0.75 15.65
C ALA A 224 -3.44 -0.18 17.02
N LEU A 225 -3.09 -0.88 18.11
CA LEU A 225 -3.32 -0.39 19.47
C LEU A 225 -2.49 0.86 19.83
N HIS A 226 -1.22 0.92 19.42
CA HIS A 226 -0.32 2.04 19.78
C HIS A 226 -0.60 3.33 18.99
N VAL A 227 -1.02 3.18 17.74
CA VAL A 227 -1.32 4.32 16.85
C VAL A 227 -2.81 4.65 16.77
N MET A 228 -3.66 3.84 17.41
CA MET A 228 -5.13 3.96 17.45
C MET A 228 -5.75 3.87 16.05
N CYS A 229 -5.35 2.86 15.27
CA CYS A 229 -5.97 2.51 13.98
C CYS A 229 -6.61 1.12 14.03
N ASP A 230 -7.29 0.71 12.97
CA ASP A 230 -7.72 -0.67 12.80
C ASP A 230 -6.56 -1.54 12.27
N ALA A 231 -6.52 -2.84 12.59
CA ALA A 231 -5.50 -3.75 12.06
C ALA A 231 -5.59 -3.86 10.52
N HIS A 232 -6.78 -3.69 9.94
CA HIS A 232 -6.99 -3.68 8.48
C HIS A 232 -6.47 -2.41 7.81
N ASP A 233 -6.15 -1.35 8.56
CA ASP A 233 -5.52 -0.15 8.02
C ASP A 233 -4.02 -0.37 7.73
N LEU A 234 -3.46 -1.50 8.16
CA LEU A 234 -2.06 -1.86 8.02
C LEU A 234 -1.88 -3.09 7.13
N GLY A 235 -0.78 -3.09 6.39
CA GLY A 235 -0.29 -4.26 5.67
C GLY A 235 1.14 -4.58 6.08
N THR A 236 1.51 -5.86 6.01
CA THR A 236 2.88 -6.29 6.26
C THR A 236 3.38 -7.23 5.20
N VAL A 237 4.65 -7.08 4.84
CA VAL A 237 5.37 -7.96 3.91
C VAL A 237 6.73 -8.26 4.50
N VAL A 238 7.17 -9.51 4.38
CA VAL A 238 8.53 -9.92 4.72
C VAL A 238 9.24 -10.30 3.44
N GLU A 239 10.28 -9.55 3.10
CA GLU A 239 11.04 -9.75 1.88
C GLU A 239 12.46 -9.16 2.02
N MET A 240 13.28 -9.24 0.98
CA MET A 240 14.71 -8.87 1.04
C MET A 240 15.21 -8.08 -0.17
N LYS A 241 14.42 -8.00 -1.24
CA LYS A 241 14.87 -7.44 -2.53
C LYS A 241 15.21 -5.97 -2.41
N ASN A 242 14.50 -5.24 -1.55
CA ASN A 242 14.69 -3.80 -1.39
C ASN A 242 15.90 -3.41 -0.51
N THR A 243 16.37 -4.32 0.36
CA THR A 243 17.34 -3.97 1.42
C THR A 243 18.59 -4.85 1.44
N GLY A 244 18.61 -5.95 0.68
CA GLY A 244 19.73 -6.90 0.65
C GLY A 244 19.75 -7.89 1.82
N GLY A 245 18.72 -7.92 2.67
CA GLY A 245 18.59 -8.88 3.76
C GLY A 245 17.13 -9.02 4.23
N PRO A 246 16.79 -10.10 4.96
CA PRO A 246 15.42 -10.33 5.44
C PRO A 246 14.88 -9.13 6.23
N THR A 247 13.79 -8.54 5.75
CA THR A 247 13.25 -7.27 6.24
C THR A 247 11.75 -7.38 6.45
N VAL A 248 11.26 -6.81 7.55
CA VAL A 248 9.83 -6.65 7.78
C VAL A 248 9.42 -5.25 7.37
N PHE A 249 8.46 -5.15 6.46
CA PHE A 249 7.79 -3.92 6.08
C PHE A 249 6.41 -3.87 6.73
N VAL A 250 6.05 -2.72 7.30
CA VAL A 250 4.70 -2.37 7.76
C VAL A 250 4.29 -1.10 7.03
N TYR A 251 3.22 -1.15 6.25
CA TYR A 251 2.76 -0.03 5.43
C TYR A 251 1.31 0.33 5.71
N ASP A 252 0.98 1.60 5.46
CA ASP A 252 -0.39 2.08 5.58
C ASP A 252 -1.18 1.64 4.32
N LYS A 253 -2.32 0.97 4.50
CA LYS A 253 -3.25 0.59 3.40
C LYS A 253 -4.10 1.78 2.95
N TYR A 254 -3.46 2.90 2.68
CA TYR A 254 -4.14 4.12 2.25
C TYR A 254 -3.25 4.92 1.27
N PRO A 255 -3.80 5.41 0.14
CA PRO A 255 -3.04 6.20 -0.82
C PRO A 255 -2.34 7.41 -0.17
N GLY A 256 -1.03 7.49 -0.32
CA GLY A 256 -0.19 8.53 0.26
C GLY A 256 0.13 8.38 1.76
N GLY A 257 -0.40 7.36 2.43
CA GLY A 257 -0.15 7.06 3.84
C GLY A 257 -0.81 8.01 4.85
N LEU A 258 -1.48 7.46 5.86
CA LEU A 258 -2.13 8.22 6.93
C LEU A 258 -1.18 8.57 8.09
N GLY A 259 -0.05 7.89 8.17
CA GLY A 259 1.05 8.19 9.11
C GLY A 259 1.14 7.18 10.25
N TYR A 260 0.50 6.01 10.11
CA TYR A 260 0.56 4.96 11.10
C TYR A 260 1.97 4.38 11.18
N GLY A 261 2.56 4.01 10.04
CA GLY A 261 3.95 3.56 9.96
C GLY A 261 4.94 4.58 10.52
N ARG A 262 4.70 5.89 10.31
CA ARG A 262 5.56 6.95 10.86
C ARG A 262 5.48 7.04 12.38
N ARG A 263 4.27 7.00 12.94
CA ARG A 263 4.09 7.01 14.40
C ARG A 263 4.68 5.74 15.02
N ALA A 264 4.50 4.60 14.36
CA ALA A 264 5.13 3.33 14.74
C ALA A 264 6.66 3.42 14.70
N PHE A 265 7.26 4.07 13.70
CA PHE A 265 8.71 4.31 13.63
C PHE A 265 9.23 5.03 14.90
N HIS A 266 8.53 6.08 15.35
CA HIS A 266 8.92 6.81 16.56
C HIS A 266 8.68 5.98 17.84
N GLN A 267 7.68 5.11 17.86
CA GLN A 267 7.33 4.25 19.00
C GLN A 267 7.81 2.79 18.86
N LEU A 268 8.85 2.55 18.05
CA LEU A 268 9.26 1.20 17.67
C LEU A 268 9.55 0.30 18.88
N GLU A 269 10.29 0.81 19.87
CA GLU A 269 10.70 0.01 21.02
C GLU A 269 9.49 -0.43 21.88
N PRO A 270 8.58 0.45 22.31
CA PRO A 270 7.32 0.04 22.95
C PRO A 270 6.51 -0.96 22.13
N VAL A 271 6.45 -0.79 20.81
CA VAL A 271 5.72 -1.69 19.90
C VAL A 271 6.35 -3.08 19.87
N LEU A 272 7.67 -3.17 19.68
CA LEU A 272 8.37 -4.46 19.67
C LEU A 272 8.34 -5.14 21.04
N GLU A 273 8.33 -4.36 22.13
CA GLU A 273 8.26 -4.89 23.48
C GLU A 273 6.88 -5.51 23.73
N ALA A 274 5.82 -4.83 23.31
CA ALA A 274 4.47 -5.36 23.36
C ALA A 274 4.32 -6.63 22.49
N ALA A 275 4.93 -6.66 21.31
CA ALA A 275 4.97 -7.85 20.45
C ALA A 275 5.67 -9.03 21.14
N LEU A 276 6.83 -8.81 21.76
CA LEU A 276 7.54 -9.83 22.54
C LEU A 276 6.66 -10.36 23.68
N ARG A 277 6.08 -9.46 24.48
CA ARG A 277 5.21 -9.83 25.61
C ARG A 277 4.00 -10.66 25.16
N LEU A 278 3.40 -10.33 24.01
CA LEU A 278 2.27 -11.07 23.45
C LEU A 278 2.69 -12.51 23.08
N ILE A 279 3.81 -12.66 22.38
CA ILE A 279 4.29 -13.96 21.93
C ILE A 279 4.71 -14.83 23.13
N GLU A 280 5.43 -14.27 24.09
CA GLU A 280 5.86 -14.97 25.30
C GLU A 280 4.69 -15.35 26.21
N GLY A 281 3.73 -14.45 26.39
CA GLY A 281 2.55 -14.67 27.23
C GLY A 281 1.55 -15.68 26.65
N CYS A 282 1.65 -16.00 25.36
CA CYS A 282 0.78 -16.96 24.72
C CYS A 282 1.10 -18.41 25.18
N PRO A 283 0.11 -19.21 25.62
CA PRO A 283 0.36 -20.57 26.13
C PRO A 283 0.62 -21.62 25.04
N CYS A 284 0.57 -21.26 23.76
CA CYS A 284 0.81 -22.21 22.67
C CYS A 284 2.28 -22.65 22.59
N LEU A 285 2.51 -23.86 22.07
CA LEU A 285 3.86 -24.44 21.93
C LEU A 285 4.56 -23.96 20.65
N GLU A 286 3.91 -24.09 19.49
CA GLU A 286 4.55 -23.89 18.18
C GLU A 286 4.16 -22.60 17.45
N GLY A 287 3.18 -21.87 18.01
CA GLY A 287 2.49 -20.75 17.37
C GLY A 287 0.99 -21.00 17.22
N CYS A 288 0.20 -19.91 17.19
CA CYS A 288 -1.23 -19.96 16.95
C CYS A 288 -1.72 -18.63 16.35
N PRO A 289 -2.96 -18.54 15.83
CA PRO A 289 -3.53 -17.30 15.31
C PRO A 289 -3.65 -16.14 16.31
N SER A 290 -3.44 -16.39 17.61
CA SER A 290 -3.44 -15.34 18.64
C SER A 290 -2.04 -14.82 18.98
N CYS A 291 -0.99 -15.36 18.37
CA CYS A 291 0.37 -14.86 18.51
C CYS A 291 1.00 -14.69 17.12
N VAL A 292 1.93 -15.56 16.72
CA VAL A 292 2.67 -15.42 15.46
C VAL A 292 1.84 -15.72 14.21
N GLY A 293 0.71 -16.40 14.32
CA GLY A 293 -0.21 -16.59 13.20
C GLY A 293 -1.13 -15.39 13.04
N SER A 294 -1.51 -15.05 11.80
CA SER A 294 -2.57 -14.08 11.56
C SER A 294 -3.91 -14.80 11.34
N PRO A 295 -5.01 -14.41 12.02
CA PRO A 295 -6.35 -14.92 11.73
C PRO A 295 -6.86 -14.45 10.37
N LEU A 296 -6.41 -13.26 9.91
CA LEU A 296 -6.69 -12.66 8.62
C LEU A 296 -5.37 -12.14 8.04
N PRO A 297 -4.71 -12.86 7.12
CA PRO A 297 -3.45 -12.40 6.56
C PRO A 297 -3.63 -11.02 5.88
N PRO A 298 -2.60 -10.16 5.86
CA PRO A 298 -2.70 -8.80 5.33
C PRO A 298 -3.20 -8.71 3.89
N SER A 299 -3.04 -9.77 3.10
CA SER A 299 -3.49 -9.93 1.72
C SER A 299 -4.79 -10.73 1.60
N TYR A 300 -5.71 -10.61 2.57
CA TYR A 300 -6.97 -11.33 2.56
C TYR A 300 -7.79 -10.95 1.32
N GLY A 301 -7.74 -11.80 0.29
CA GLY A 301 -8.74 -11.83 -0.76
C GLY A 301 -10.05 -12.39 -0.21
N THR A 302 -11.16 -12.06 -0.86
CA THR A 302 -12.50 -12.63 -0.63
C THR A 302 -12.59 -14.09 -1.07
N ASP A 303 -11.63 -14.90 -0.65
CA ASP A 303 -11.56 -16.30 -1.01
C ASP A 303 -12.23 -17.15 0.10
N PRO A 304 -13.31 -17.88 -0.24
CA PRO A 304 -14.08 -18.67 0.73
C PRO A 304 -13.29 -19.83 1.35
N ASP A 305 -12.14 -20.17 0.76
CA ASP A 305 -11.30 -21.29 1.12
C ASP A 305 -9.96 -20.92 1.73
N VAL A 306 -9.68 -19.62 1.92
CA VAL A 306 -8.67 -19.21 2.89
C VAL A 306 -9.20 -19.63 4.26
N PHE A 307 -8.92 -20.88 4.63
CA PHE A 307 -8.90 -21.23 6.03
C PHE A 307 -8.09 -20.12 6.71
N THR A 308 -8.61 -19.61 7.82
CA THR A 308 -8.04 -18.67 8.80
C THR A 308 -6.68 -19.10 9.39
N LYS A 309 -5.97 -19.95 8.67
CA LYS A 309 -4.64 -20.46 8.86
C LYS A 309 -3.91 -20.31 7.53
N GLY A 310 -3.44 -19.10 7.25
CA GLY A 310 -2.12 -19.01 6.65
C GLY A 310 -1.15 -19.90 7.44
N ARG A 311 -0.07 -20.37 6.83
CA ARG A 311 0.94 -21.18 7.52
C ARG A 311 1.31 -20.48 8.84
N ILE A 312 0.99 -21.11 9.97
CA ILE A 312 1.35 -20.55 11.28
C ILE A 312 2.88 -20.49 11.32
N PRO A 313 3.48 -19.30 11.51
CA PRO A 313 4.93 -19.17 11.57
C PRO A 313 5.49 -19.76 12.85
N ASP A 314 6.80 -19.96 12.89
CA ASP A 314 7.49 -20.56 14.03
C ASP A 314 7.62 -19.56 15.20
N LYS A 315 6.88 -19.84 16.29
CA LYS A 315 6.90 -19.04 17.53
C LYS A 315 8.30 -18.92 18.13
N GLU A 316 9.03 -20.02 18.19
CA GLU A 316 10.33 -20.04 18.85
C GLU A 316 11.37 -19.27 18.03
N ALA A 317 11.29 -19.32 16.69
CA ALA A 317 12.13 -18.47 15.83
C ALA A 317 11.87 -16.98 16.05
N ALA A 318 10.60 -16.58 16.20
CA ALA A 318 10.23 -15.21 16.52
C ALA A 318 10.77 -14.76 17.89
N LEU A 319 10.74 -15.65 18.90
CA LEU A 319 11.29 -15.36 20.23
C LEU A 319 12.82 -15.20 20.20
N VAL A 320 13.55 -16.09 19.51
CA VAL A 320 15.01 -15.94 19.32
C VAL A 320 15.34 -14.60 18.68
N LEU A 321 14.62 -14.22 17.62
CA LEU A 321 14.81 -12.93 16.94
C LEU A 321 14.56 -11.75 17.88
N LEU A 322 13.42 -11.70 18.55
CA LEU A 322 13.07 -10.56 19.40
C LEU A 322 14.03 -10.43 20.59
N HIS A 323 14.38 -11.54 21.27
CA HIS A 323 15.38 -11.50 22.34
C HIS A 323 16.73 -10.98 21.85
N ALA A 324 17.19 -11.45 20.69
CA ALA A 324 18.44 -10.99 20.08
C ALA A 324 18.38 -9.49 19.73
N MET A 325 17.31 -9.03 19.08
CA MET A 325 17.10 -7.62 18.71
C MET A 325 17.04 -6.70 19.94
N PHE A 326 16.48 -7.16 21.06
CA PHE A 326 16.45 -6.41 22.31
C PHE A 326 17.79 -6.43 23.08
N GLY A 327 18.72 -7.31 22.69
CA GLY A 327 19.95 -7.55 23.44
C GLY A 327 19.69 -8.23 24.80
N HIS A 328 18.62 -9.01 24.91
CA HIS A 328 18.34 -9.86 26.06
C HIS A 328 19.27 -11.09 26.08
N ASP A 329 19.23 -11.87 27.16
CA ASP A 329 19.87 -13.17 27.22
C ASP A 329 19.37 -14.07 26.07
N ASP A 330 20.26 -14.89 25.51
CA ASP A 330 19.94 -15.73 24.37
C ASP A 330 18.77 -16.68 24.71
N TYR A 331 17.65 -16.52 23.99
CA TYR A 331 16.50 -17.39 24.13
C TYR A 331 16.82 -18.78 23.58
N VAL A 332 16.71 -19.80 24.43
CA VAL A 332 16.89 -21.20 24.03
C VAL A 332 15.53 -21.81 23.72
N PRO A 333 15.32 -22.31 22.48
CA PRO A 333 14.04 -22.89 22.12
C PRO A 333 13.66 -24.10 22.98
N ARG A 334 12.38 -24.17 23.36
CA ARG A 334 11.88 -25.19 24.30
C ARG A 334 11.55 -26.53 23.65
N ILE A 335 11.26 -26.51 22.35
CA ILE A 335 10.82 -27.67 21.59
C ILE A 335 11.71 -27.86 20.35
N PRO A 336 12.00 -29.09 19.93
CA PRO A 336 12.72 -29.33 18.69
C PRO A 336 11.86 -28.95 17.46
N LEU A 337 12.51 -28.64 16.35
CA LEU A 337 11.84 -28.48 15.06
C LEU A 337 11.52 -29.85 14.47
N GLU A 338 10.27 -30.07 14.09
CA GLU A 338 9.82 -31.33 13.49
C GLU A 338 9.10 -31.11 12.14
N GLY A 339 8.93 -32.20 11.38
CA GLY A 339 8.13 -32.24 10.16
C GLY A 339 8.63 -31.32 9.03
N ILE A 340 7.70 -30.60 8.40
CA ILE A 340 8.00 -29.74 7.24
C ILE A 340 8.95 -28.60 7.61
N ARG A 341 8.85 -28.07 8.85
CA ARG A 341 9.72 -26.98 9.30
C ARG A 341 11.17 -27.44 9.44
N ALA A 342 11.39 -28.66 9.97
CA ALA A 342 12.73 -29.25 10.07
C ALA A 342 13.38 -29.44 8.69
N LYS A 343 12.64 -30.01 7.72
CA LYS A 343 13.13 -30.18 6.34
C LYS A 343 13.55 -28.84 5.69
N ARG A 344 12.77 -27.78 5.90
CA ARG A 344 13.12 -26.43 5.40
C ARG A 344 14.40 -25.89 6.04
N ALA A 345 14.53 -26.05 7.36
CA ALA A 345 15.75 -25.64 8.06
C ALA A 345 16.98 -26.39 7.56
N GLU A 346 16.87 -27.71 7.31
CA GLU A 346 17.94 -28.52 6.74
C GLU A 346 18.36 -28.05 5.34
N LEU A 347 17.39 -27.73 4.47
CA LEU A 347 17.66 -27.21 3.11
C LEU A 347 18.40 -25.87 3.16
N ILE A 348 17.99 -24.96 4.05
CA ILE A 348 18.64 -23.65 4.23
C ILE A 348 20.05 -23.85 4.81
N ALA A 349 20.20 -24.73 5.80
CA ALA A 349 21.50 -25.05 6.39
C ALA A 349 22.47 -25.71 5.38
N ALA A 350 21.94 -26.52 4.45
CA ALA A 350 22.73 -27.11 3.37
C ALA A 350 23.23 -26.04 2.39
N ARG A 351 22.37 -25.13 1.93
CA ARG A 351 22.76 -24.03 1.02
C ARG A 351 23.83 -23.12 1.63
N ARG A 352 23.76 -22.84 2.93
CA ARG A 352 24.77 -22.06 3.67
C ARG A 352 26.17 -22.67 3.57
N LYS A 353 26.31 -24.00 3.49
CA LYS A 353 27.64 -24.63 3.37
C LYS A 353 28.28 -24.38 2.01
N ASP A 354 27.47 -24.08 0.99
CA ASP A 354 27.90 -23.91 -0.41
C ASP A 354 28.07 -22.43 -0.83
N THR A 355 27.61 -21.47 -0.02
CA THR A 355 27.70 -20.02 -0.27
C THR A 355 28.54 -19.30 0.79
N LYS A 356 29.24 -18.22 0.41
CA LYS A 356 29.86 -17.31 1.40
C LYS A 356 28.74 -16.66 2.22
N ASP A 357 28.99 -16.41 3.51
CA ASP A 357 27.99 -16.08 4.54
C ASP A 357 26.99 -14.94 4.21
N ASP A 358 27.30 -14.09 3.22
CA ASP A 358 26.50 -12.94 2.81
C ASP A 358 25.46 -13.22 1.69
N GLU A 359 25.53 -14.36 0.98
CA GLU A 359 24.63 -14.73 -0.14
C GLU A 359 23.54 -15.75 0.24
N VAL A 360 23.42 -16.09 1.54
CA VAL A 360 22.60 -17.22 2.02
C VAL A 360 21.09 -16.99 1.90
N TRP A 361 20.66 -15.75 1.67
CA TRP A 361 19.27 -15.34 1.88
C TRP A 361 18.38 -15.39 0.64
N ASP A 362 18.91 -15.65 -0.57
CA ASP A 362 18.12 -15.74 -1.82
C ASP A 362 17.13 -16.92 -1.80
N LEU A 363 16.01 -16.72 -1.11
CA LEU A 363 14.79 -17.51 -1.15
C LEU A 363 13.89 -16.93 -2.24
N GLU A 364 14.03 -17.41 -3.47
CA GLU A 364 12.85 -17.52 -4.32
C GLU A 364 11.94 -18.58 -3.67
N ASP A 365 10.69 -18.21 -3.36
CA ASP A 365 9.62 -19.13 -2.98
C ASP A 365 9.29 -20.03 -4.18
N GLY A 366 10.19 -20.97 -4.48
CA GLY A 366 9.96 -22.07 -5.40
C GLY A 366 9.25 -23.22 -4.69
N GLU A 367 8.23 -23.75 -5.36
CA GLU A 367 7.43 -24.93 -5.01
C GLU A 367 6.17 -24.65 -4.17
N SER A 368 5.19 -24.00 -4.82
CA SER A 368 3.84 -24.55 -4.81
C SER A 368 3.91 -25.99 -5.29
N SER A 369 3.51 -26.93 -4.45
CA SER A 369 3.41 -28.37 -4.70
C SER A 369 3.14 -28.72 -6.17
N GLU A 370 4.17 -29.18 -6.88
CA GLU A 370 4.00 -29.89 -8.15
C GLU A 370 3.30 -31.21 -7.84
N GLY A 371 2.05 -31.31 -8.27
CA GLY A 371 1.37 -32.59 -8.40
C GLY A 371 1.95 -33.32 -9.61
N GLU A 372 2.47 -34.52 -9.38
CA GLU A 372 2.92 -35.46 -10.40
C GLU A 372 1.87 -35.59 -11.53
N GLY A 373 2.30 -35.46 -12.78
CA GLY A 373 1.40 -35.67 -13.93
C GLY A 373 2.03 -35.49 -15.30
N GLY A 374 2.69 -36.55 -15.80
CA GLY A 374 2.54 -37.01 -17.19
C GLY A 374 3.36 -36.33 -18.30
N ASP A 375 4.37 -37.05 -18.76
CA ASP A 375 5.14 -36.81 -19.98
C ASP A 375 4.30 -36.47 -21.24
N GLY A 376 4.70 -35.41 -21.94
CA GLY A 376 4.21 -35.05 -23.27
C GLY A 376 5.24 -34.26 -24.08
N LYS A 377 6.14 -34.97 -24.78
CA LYS A 377 7.15 -34.39 -25.68
C LYS A 377 6.54 -33.61 -26.85
N GLY A 378 7.10 -32.43 -27.15
CA GLY A 378 6.89 -31.73 -28.42
C GLY A 378 7.82 -30.52 -28.56
N GLY A 379 8.99 -30.73 -29.16
CA GLY A 379 10.02 -29.69 -29.36
C GLY A 379 9.74 -28.73 -30.52
N GLY A 380 10.35 -27.55 -30.47
CA GLY A 380 10.36 -26.59 -31.57
C GLY A 380 11.16 -25.33 -31.23
N SER A 381 12.40 -25.29 -31.68
CA SER A 381 13.38 -24.20 -31.51
C SER A 381 13.22 -23.14 -32.60
N ALA A 382 13.35 -21.84 -32.28
CA ALA A 382 13.80 -20.82 -33.24
C ALA A 382 14.28 -19.52 -32.56
N LYS A 383 15.40 -19.01 -33.07
CA LYS A 383 16.21 -17.85 -32.64
C LYS A 383 15.83 -16.55 -33.36
N GLY A 384 16.23 -15.42 -32.76
CA GLY A 384 16.66 -14.18 -33.45
C GLY A 384 15.61 -13.06 -33.48
N GLY A 385 15.92 -11.77 -33.37
CA GLY A 385 17.18 -11.04 -33.29
C GLY A 385 16.88 -9.53 -33.16
N LYS A 386 17.80 -8.79 -32.51
CA LYS A 386 17.75 -7.32 -32.36
C LYS A 386 18.12 -6.61 -33.67
N VAL A 387 17.47 -5.48 -33.97
CA VAL A 387 18.05 -4.40 -34.80
C VAL A 387 17.62 -3.04 -34.24
N GLY A 388 18.60 -2.18 -33.96
CA GLY A 388 18.40 -0.76 -33.67
C GLY A 388 18.70 0.11 -34.89
N HIS A 389 18.28 1.38 -34.83
CA HIS A 389 18.74 2.40 -35.79
C HIS A 389 19.07 3.71 -35.08
N ARG A 390 20.26 4.24 -35.42
CA ARG A 390 20.80 5.55 -35.02
C ARG A 390 20.83 6.50 -36.23
N GLY A 391 20.49 7.76 -35.94
CA GLY A 391 21.12 8.99 -36.48
C GLY A 391 20.50 9.60 -37.75
N PRO A 392 20.92 10.82 -38.16
CA PRO A 392 21.74 11.81 -37.44
C PRO A 392 21.23 13.28 -37.53
N SER A 393 21.87 14.17 -36.76
CA SER A 393 21.73 15.65 -36.81
C SER A 393 22.35 16.28 -38.06
N PRO A 394 22.16 17.60 -38.25
CA PRO A 394 23.34 18.45 -38.49
C PRO A 394 23.40 19.75 -37.66
N ARG A 395 24.64 20.25 -37.56
CA ARG A 395 25.13 21.46 -36.87
C ARG A 395 25.23 22.68 -37.80
N ALA A 396 25.30 23.86 -37.15
CA ALA A 396 26.05 25.08 -37.50
C ALA A 396 25.53 25.93 -38.68
N ARG A 397 25.64 27.27 -38.76
CA ARG A 397 26.39 28.34 -38.05
C ARG A 397 25.83 29.69 -38.60
N GLY A 398 26.01 30.81 -37.89
CA GLY A 398 26.05 32.14 -38.54
C GLY A 398 25.54 33.31 -37.69
N LYS A 399 26.37 34.34 -37.51
CA LYS A 399 26.22 35.49 -36.60
C LYS A 399 25.72 36.77 -37.30
N ALA A 400 25.24 37.69 -36.44
CA ALA A 400 25.43 39.16 -36.43
C ALA A 400 24.41 40.07 -37.16
N GLY A 401 23.99 41.11 -36.42
CA GLY A 401 23.35 42.32 -36.94
C GLY A 401 22.58 43.09 -35.86
N ALA A 402 23.17 44.17 -35.34
CA ALA A 402 22.57 45.07 -34.35
C ALA A 402 22.02 46.37 -35.01
N SER A 403 20.94 46.90 -34.43
CA SER A 403 20.42 48.29 -34.43
C SER A 403 18.91 48.18 -34.12
N GLY A 404 18.24 48.93 -33.26
CA GLY A 404 18.42 50.29 -32.74
C GLY A 404 17.08 51.01 -32.97
N GLY A 405 16.28 51.27 -31.93
CA GLY A 405 15.00 51.96 -32.07
C GLY A 405 14.23 52.10 -30.75
N ALA A 406 14.16 53.33 -30.25
CA ALA A 406 13.54 53.74 -28.99
C ALA A 406 12.00 53.80 -29.06
N GLY A 407 11.33 53.66 -27.90
CA GLY A 407 9.90 53.89 -27.73
C GLY A 407 9.50 53.96 -26.25
N THR A 408 8.93 55.09 -25.86
CA THR A 408 8.74 55.66 -24.52
C THR A 408 7.53 55.16 -23.73
N ALA A 409 7.74 55.00 -22.41
CA ALA A 409 6.93 55.41 -21.25
C ALA A 409 5.40 55.24 -21.21
N ALA A 410 4.92 54.54 -20.16
CA ALA A 410 3.86 55.03 -19.27
C ALA A 410 3.91 54.30 -17.90
N ARG A 411 4.25 55.03 -16.84
CA ARG A 411 4.15 54.60 -15.43
C ARG A 411 2.77 55.02 -14.91
N THR A 412 1.98 54.08 -14.40
CA THR A 412 0.78 54.35 -13.61
C THR A 412 1.08 54.06 -12.15
N ALA A 413 0.99 55.09 -11.30
CA ALA A 413 1.27 55.03 -9.88
C ALA A 413 0.18 54.26 -9.12
N ALA A 414 0.58 53.25 -8.35
CA ALA A 414 -0.28 52.52 -7.42
C ALA A 414 -0.49 53.33 -6.13
N ARG A 415 -1.75 53.37 -5.67
CA ARG A 415 -2.18 53.94 -4.39
C ARG A 415 -1.70 53.03 -3.24
N PRO A 416 -1.18 53.54 -2.11
CA PRO A 416 -0.73 52.69 -1.02
C PRO A 416 -1.91 52.00 -0.33
N ALA A 417 -1.74 50.72 -0.02
CA ALA A 417 -2.67 49.91 0.75
C ALA A 417 -2.79 50.46 2.19
N ARG A 418 -4.01 50.48 2.72
CA ARG A 418 -4.26 50.71 4.15
C ARG A 418 -3.70 49.51 4.95
N GLU A 419 -3.01 49.81 6.03
CA GLU A 419 -2.56 48.82 7.02
C GLU A 419 -3.77 48.04 7.59
N PRO A 420 -3.64 46.72 7.85
CA PRO A 420 -4.68 45.96 8.50
C PRO A 420 -4.75 46.35 9.98
N GLU A 421 -5.91 46.85 10.42
CA GLU A 421 -6.24 47.05 11.83
C GLU A 421 -6.15 45.74 12.61
N ASP A 422 -5.56 45.85 13.81
CA ASP A 422 -5.29 44.85 14.84
C ASP A 422 -6.01 43.49 14.72
N ALA A 423 -5.21 42.44 14.43
CA ALA A 423 -5.61 41.07 14.70
C ALA A 423 -5.76 40.88 16.23
N PRO A 424 -6.84 40.26 16.72
CA PRO A 424 -6.99 39.98 18.14
C PRO A 424 -5.81 39.14 18.63
N ASN A 425 -5.26 39.53 19.79
CA ASN A 425 -4.08 38.93 20.42
C ASN A 425 -4.34 37.44 20.69
N ARG A 426 -3.96 36.58 19.72
CA ARG A 426 -4.15 35.13 19.80
C ARG A 426 -3.14 34.57 20.81
N PRO A 427 -3.57 33.67 21.72
CA PRO A 427 -2.61 32.96 22.58
C PRO A 427 -1.55 32.25 21.72
N PRO A 428 -0.33 32.05 22.24
CA PRO A 428 0.73 31.40 21.48
C PRO A 428 0.27 30.03 20.99
N VAL A 429 0.19 29.89 19.67
CA VAL A 429 -0.21 28.66 18.99
C VAL A 429 0.78 27.55 19.35
N ARG A 430 0.28 26.39 19.78
CA ARG A 430 1.13 25.21 19.95
C ARG A 430 1.76 24.90 18.58
N PRO A 431 3.09 24.99 18.44
CA PRO A 431 3.72 24.75 17.16
C PRO A 431 3.48 23.30 16.74
N LEU A 432 3.21 23.09 15.46
CA LEU A 432 3.24 21.74 14.90
C LEU A 432 4.65 21.19 15.08
N PRO A 433 4.79 19.94 15.56
CA PRO A 433 6.04 19.20 15.42
C PRO A 433 6.55 19.33 13.98
N GLU A 434 7.85 19.61 13.77
CA GLU A 434 8.42 19.88 12.44
C GLU A 434 8.11 18.77 11.44
N ASP A 435 8.07 17.55 11.95
CA ASP A 435 7.73 16.33 11.25
C ASP A 435 6.25 16.35 10.78
N LEU A 436 5.29 16.71 11.64
CA LEU A 436 3.86 16.81 11.28
C LEU A 436 3.61 17.95 10.28
N ARG A 437 4.34 19.06 10.44
CA ARG A 437 4.31 20.20 9.50
C ARG A 437 4.74 19.78 8.09
N ALA A 438 5.84 19.04 7.95
CA ALA A 438 6.33 18.57 6.65
C ALA A 438 5.30 17.67 5.94
N LYS A 439 4.65 16.76 6.69
CA LYS A 439 3.63 15.86 6.13
C LYS A 439 2.37 16.61 5.70
N LEU A 440 1.85 17.51 6.54
CA LEU A 440 0.71 18.33 6.17
C LEU A 440 1.02 19.17 4.93
N LEU A 441 2.22 19.74 4.84
CA LEU A 441 2.65 20.47 3.63
C LEU A 441 2.71 19.56 2.39
N GLY A 442 3.14 18.30 2.53
CA GLY A 442 3.15 17.31 1.45
C GLY A 442 1.75 16.87 1.02
N GLN A 443 0.88 16.52 1.97
CA GLN A 443 -0.52 16.18 1.70
C GLN A 443 -1.26 17.36 1.07
N ILE A 444 -1.06 18.57 1.59
CA ILE A 444 -1.64 19.79 1.02
C ILE A 444 -1.09 20.05 -0.39
N ALA A 445 0.20 19.84 -0.65
CA ALA A 445 0.78 19.98 -1.99
C ALA A 445 0.17 18.98 -2.99
N ARG A 446 0.05 17.70 -2.61
CA ARG A 446 -0.61 16.68 -3.45
C ARG A 446 -2.07 17.01 -3.75
N LEU A 447 -2.77 17.60 -2.78
CA LEU A 447 -4.16 18.07 -2.97
C LEU A 447 -4.25 19.28 -3.90
N VAL A 448 -3.23 20.15 -3.97
CA VAL A 448 -3.16 21.25 -4.94
C VAL A 448 -2.88 20.70 -6.34
N GLU A 449 -2.02 19.68 -6.45
CA GLU A 449 -1.63 19.06 -7.72
C GLU A 449 -2.71 18.15 -8.32
N SER A 450 -3.57 17.54 -7.48
CA SER A 450 -4.69 16.69 -7.92
C SER A 450 -5.92 17.46 -8.38
N GLN A 451 -5.96 18.80 -8.22
CA GLN A 451 -7.06 19.60 -8.75
C GLN A 451 -6.93 19.76 -10.28
N PRO A 452 -7.95 19.34 -11.06
CA PRO A 452 -7.94 19.61 -12.49
C PRO A 452 -7.97 21.13 -12.70
N GLY A 453 -6.91 21.67 -13.31
CA GLY A 453 -6.80 23.09 -13.61
C GLY A 453 -8.06 23.64 -14.32
N PRO A 454 -8.35 24.94 -14.19
CA PRO A 454 -9.62 25.51 -14.58
C PRO A 454 -9.94 25.19 -16.04
N ARG A 455 -10.99 24.37 -16.25
CA ARG A 455 -11.54 24.11 -17.58
C ARG A 455 -11.96 25.46 -18.18
N ARG A 456 -11.17 25.97 -19.12
CA ARG A 456 -11.56 27.13 -19.95
C ARG A 456 -12.93 26.83 -20.54
N ARG A 457 -13.96 27.55 -20.09
CA ARG A 457 -15.29 27.52 -20.71
C ARG A 457 -15.12 27.85 -22.19
N ARG A 458 -15.28 26.85 -23.06
CA ARG A 458 -15.48 27.10 -24.50
C ARG A 458 -16.82 27.81 -24.62
N SER A 459 -16.79 29.04 -25.10
CA SER A 459 -17.97 29.80 -25.48
C SER A 459 -18.73 29.05 -26.58
N PHE A 460 -19.96 28.63 -26.29
CA PHE A 460 -20.88 28.15 -27.32
C PHE A 460 -21.34 29.35 -28.18
N PRO A 461 -21.33 29.24 -29.52
CA PRO A 461 -21.93 30.25 -30.36
C PRO A 461 -23.46 30.14 -30.27
N THR A 462 -24.10 31.23 -29.88
CA THR A 462 -25.55 31.43 -29.97
C THR A 462 -25.94 31.60 -31.44
N GLU A 463 -26.52 30.56 -32.06
CA GLU A 463 -27.27 30.74 -33.30
C GLU A 463 -28.61 31.43 -33.00
N ARG A 464 -28.82 32.56 -33.68
CA ARG A 464 -30.09 33.29 -33.67
C ARG A 464 -31.10 32.52 -34.52
N VAL A 465 -32.20 32.13 -33.90
CA VAL A 465 -33.44 31.81 -34.62
C VAL A 465 -34.17 33.13 -34.88
N GLY A 466 -34.23 33.53 -36.15
CA GLY A 466 -35.29 34.37 -36.74
C GLY A 466 -35.83 33.57 -37.93
N GLY A 467 -37.13 33.47 -38.18
CA GLY A 467 -38.12 34.55 -38.24
C GLY A 467 -38.67 34.52 -39.66
#